data_AF-A0A8T0R7K8-F1
#
_entry.id   AF-A0A8T0R7K8-F1
#
_cell.length_a   1.000
_cell.length_b   1.000
_cell.length_c   1.000
_cell.angle_alpha   90.00
_cell.angle_beta   90.00
_cell.angle_gamma   90.00
#
_symmetry.space_group_name_H-M   'P 1'
#
loop_
_entity.id
_entity.type
_entity.pdbx_description
1 polymer ?
#
loop_
_entity_poly.entity_id
_entity_poly.type
_entity_poly.pdbx_seq_one_letter_code
_entity_poly.pdbx_strand_id
1 'polypeptide(L)'
;MIIKETSPIALLHAAASECQLQYVSLITEIASDQTVLCGVELELPQSELIGPRREIFFWEPVVSEPSLAYAKACLKAVSFLQIFFNLRITNYYCAGMLIYRELNIEHQSEFMAYNFPLKVNHFPRISTEPHYRDNHS
;
A
#
# COMPACT_ATOMS: atom_id res chain seq x y z
N MET A 1 -6.81 -3.87 18.89
CA MET A 1 -8.22 -3.56 18.59
C MET A 1 -8.91 -4.79 17.98
N ILE A 2 -10.17 -5.08 18.37
CA ILE A 2 -10.99 -6.14 17.74
C ILE A 2 -12.10 -5.44 16.94
N ILE A 3 -12.12 -5.63 15.63
CA ILE A 3 -13.16 -5.07 14.76
C ILE A 3 -14.10 -6.22 14.36
N LYS A 4 -15.37 -6.08 14.74
CA LYS A 4 -16.45 -6.99 14.36
C LYS A 4 -17.36 -6.27 13.35
N GLU A 5 -17.70 -6.95 12.26
CA GLU A 5 -18.75 -6.55 11.31
C GLU A 5 -18.48 -5.36 10.40
N THR A 6 -17.32 -5.30 9.76
CA THR A 6 -17.08 -4.25 8.76
C THR A 6 -16.39 -4.79 7.52
N SER A 7 -16.60 -4.15 6.36
CA SER A 7 -15.88 -4.44 5.11
C SER A 7 -14.41 -3.98 5.21
N PRO A 8 -13.48 -4.45 4.35
CA PRO A 8 -12.07 -4.03 4.40
C PRO A 8 -11.87 -2.52 4.29
N ILE A 9 -12.83 -1.83 3.66
CA ILE A 9 -12.91 -0.38 3.58
C ILE A 9 -13.14 0.24 4.97
N ALA A 10 -14.07 -0.31 5.75
CA ALA A 10 -14.32 0.19 7.10
C ALA A 10 -13.20 -0.19 8.08
N LEU A 11 -12.50 -1.31 7.87
CA LEU A 11 -11.23 -1.60 8.56
C LEU A 11 -10.16 -0.53 8.25
N LEU A 12 -10.03 -0.13 6.99
CA LEU A 12 -9.13 0.94 6.57
C LEU A 12 -9.47 2.26 7.26
N HIS A 13 -10.74 2.67 7.28
CA HIS A 13 -11.14 3.91 7.96
C HIS A 13 -10.90 3.85 9.46
N ALA A 14 -11.15 2.70 10.11
CA ALA A 14 -10.83 2.52 11.53
C ALA A 14 -9.32 2.67 11.78
N ALA A 15 -8.47 2.01 10.99
CA ALA A 15 -7.03 2.12 11.10
C ALA A 15 -6.55 3.56 10.85
N ALA A 16 -7.07 4.23 9.83
CA ALA A 16 -6.74 5.63 9.51
C ALA A 16 -7.12 6.58 10.65
N SER A 17 -8.28 6.37 11.29
CA SER A 17 -8.73 7.14 12.45
C SER A 17 -7.80 6.96 13.65
N GLU A 18 -7.41 5.72 13.97
CA GLU A 18 -6.46 5.44 15.06
C GLU A 18 -5.08 6.06 14.78
N CYS A 19 -4.65 6.07 13.52
CA CYS A 19 -3.40 6.70 13.08
C CYS A 19 -3.51 8.23 12.91
N GLN A 20 -4.68 8.82 13.16
CA GLN A 20 -4.94 10.26 13.03
C GLN A 20 -4.59 10.81 11.64
N LEU A 21 -4.82 10.02 10.59
CA LEU A 21 -4.58 10.46 9.21
C LEU A 21 -5.60 11.54 8.84
N GLN A 22 -5.14 12.62 8.21
CA GLN A 22 -6.03 13.69 7.74
C GLN A 22 -6.78 13.31 6.47
N TYR A 23 -6.25 12.37 5.69
CA TYR A 23 -6.82 11.97 4.42
C TYR A 23 -6.61 10.49 4.13
N VAL A 24 -7.70 9.85 3.73
CA VAL A 24 -7.77 8.50 3.17
C VAL A 24 -8.88 8.47 2.12
N SER A 25 -8.57 7.97 0.93
CA SER A 25 -9.53 7.91 -0.17
C SER A 25 -9.41 6.61 -0.96
N LEU A 26 -10.54 6.15 -1.49
CA LEU A 26 -10.59 5.09 -2.48
C LEU A 26 -10.55 5.75 -3.86
N ILE A 27 -9.61 5.30 -4.68
CA ILE A 27 -9.37 5.88 -6.00
C ILE A 27 -9.38 4.81 -7.08
N THR A 28 -9.71 5.21 -8.31
CA THR A 28 -9.65 4.38 -9.50
C THR A 28 -8.83 5.07 -10.57
N GLU A 29 -7.97 4.31 -11.24
CA GLU A 29 -7.20 4.78 -12.38
C GLU A 29 -7.31 3.79 -13.54
N ILE A 30 -7.20 4.26 -14.77
CA ILE A 30 -7.04 3.40 -15.95
C ILE A 30 -5.58 3.54 -16.39
N ALA A 31 -4.83 2.45 -16.27
CA ALA A 31 -3.43 2.39 -16.65
C ALA A 31 -3.25 2.52 -18.17
N SER A 32 -2.01 2.76 -18.63
CA SER A 32 -1.68 2.92 -20.06
C SER A 32 -1.98 1.68 -20.91
N ASP A 33 -1.98 0.49 -20.29
CA ASP A 33 -2.36 -0.78 -20.91
C ASP A 33 -3.89 -1.03 -20.87
N GLN A 34 -4.67 -0.02 -20.49
CA GLN A 34 -6.12 -0.06 -20.27
C GLN A 34 -6.57 -0.93 -19.09
N THR A 35 -5.65 -1.40 -18.25
CA THR A 35 -6.01 -2.09 -17.00
C THR A 35 -6.67 -1.11 -16.05
N VAL A 36 -7.87 -1.45 -15.55
CA VAL A 36 -8.51 -0.70 -14.47
C VAL A 36 -7.81 -1.05 -13.17
N LEU A 37 -7.34 -0.03 -12.46
CA LEU A 37 -6.70 -0.12 -11.15
C LEU A 37 -7.64 0.47 -10.10
N CYS A 38 -7.92 -0.29 -9.05
CA CYS A 38 -8.56 0.22 -7.85
C CYS A 38 -7.50 0.37 -6.76
N GLY A 39 -7.56 1.45 -6.00
CA GLY A 39 -6.53 1.72 -5.00
C GLY A 39 -7.00 2.52 -3.81
N VAL A 40 -6.07 2.65 -2.87
CA VAL A 40 -6.19 3.50 -1.68
C VAL A 40 -5.10 4.55 -1.75
N GLU A 41 -5.50 5.79 -1.50
CA GLU A 41 -4.62 6.93 -1.30
C GLU A 41 -4.62 7.34 0.17
N LEU A 42 -3.44 7.53 0.76
CA LEU A 42 -3.26 7.99 2.12
C LEU A 42 -2.37 9.22 2.15
N GLU A 43 -2.70 10.17 3.00
CA GLU A 43 -1.79 11.25 3.36
C GLU A 43 -1.22 10.99 4.76
N LEU A 44 0.11 10.86 4.86
CA LEU A 44 0.76 10.71 6.16
C LEU A 44 0.85 12.04 6.90
N PRO A 45 0.69 12.04 8.25
CA PRO A 45 0.89 13.22 9.07
C PRO A 45 2.31 13.75 8.88
N GLN A 46 2.44 15.07 8.70
CA GLN A 46 3.74 15.72 8.73
C GLN A 46 4.30 15.61 10.14
N SER A 47 5.44 14.92 10.29
CA SER A 47 6.27 15.13 11.47
C SER A 47 6.76 16.58 11.43
N GLU A 48 6.59 17.32 12.53
CA GLU A 48 6.80 18.78 12.65
C GLU A 48 8.17 19.29 12.19
N LEU A 49 9.11 18.39 11.85
CA LEU A 49 10.50 18.71 11.52
C LEU A 49 10.93 18.38 10.07
N ILE A 50 10.16 17.64 9.24
CA ILE A 50 10.69 17.18 7.93
C ILE A 50 9.61 17.09 6.82
N GLY A 51 9.69 17.99 5.84
CA GLY A 51 9.27 17.78 4.44
C GLY A 51 7.78 17.93 4.09
N PRO A 52 7.43 17.95 2.79
CA PRO A 52 6.04 18.02 2.33
C PRO A 52 5.26 16.75 2.72
N ARG A 53 3.94 16.88 2.84
CA ARG A 53 3.01 15.76 3.06
C ARG A 53 3.27 14.67 2.02
N ARG A 54 3.31 13.42 2.47
CA ARG A 54 3.60 12.26 1.61
C ARG A 54 2.31 11.53 1.30
N GLU A 55 1.91 11.58 0.04
CA GLU A 55 0.85 10.76 -0.52
C GLU A 55 1.39 9.36 -0.81
N ILE A 56 0.68 8.33 -0.36
CA ILE A 56 1.01 6.93 -0.56
C ILE A 56 -0.16 6.23 -1.23
N PHE A 57 0.16 5.47 -2.29
CA PHE A 57 -0.82 4.79 -3.12
C PHE A 57 -0.66 3.27 -3.02
N PHE A 58 -1.78 2.57 -2.84
CA PHE A 58 -1.85 1.10 -2.82
C PHE A 58 -2.78 0.63 -3.93
N TRP A 59 -2.20 0.15 -5.03
CA TRP A 59 -2.95 -0.24 -6.23
C TRP A 59 -3.19 -1.75 -6.33
N GLU A 60 -4.33 -2.11 -6.91
CA GLU A 60 -4.73 -3.47 -7.27
C GLU A 60 -5.40 -3.48 -8.64
N PRO A 61 -4.96 -4.36 -9.57
CA PRO A 61 -5.62 -4.51 -10.85
C PRO A 61 -6.97 -5.20 -10.69
N VAL A 62 -7.95 -4.73 -11.45
CA VAL A 62 -9.26 -5.39 -11.56
C VAL A 62 -9.13 -6.58 -12.50
N VAL A 63 -9.14 -7.79 -11.94
CA VAL A 63 -9.11 -9.05 -12.72
C VAL A 63 -10.52 -9.56 -13.02
N SER A 64 -11.43 -9.45 -12.05
CA SER A 64 -12.81 -9.96 -12.17
C SER A 64 -13.82 -8.94 -11.65
N GLU A 65 -13.67 -8.48 -10.41
CA GLU A 65 -14.60 -7.57 -9.76
C GLU A 65 -13.86 -6.42 -9.04
N PRO A 66 -14.26 -5.15 -9.27
CA PRO A 66 -13.66 -4.00 -8.60
C PRO A 66 -13.70 -4.08 -7.07
N SER A 67 -14.78 -4.62 -6.49
CA SER A 67 -14.94 -4.78 -5.04
C SER A 67 -13.80 -5.59 -4.41
N LEU A 68 -13.33 -6.63 -5.11
CA LEU A 68 -12.22 -7.46 -4.64
C LEU A 68 -10.87 -6.73 -4.75
N ALA A 69 -10.68 -5.94 -5.81
CA ALA A 69 -9.48 -5.12 -5.98
C ALA A 69 -9.39 -4.06 -4.86
N TYR A 70 -10.49 -3.35 -4.58
CA TYR A 70 -10.56 -2.42 -3.45
C TYR A 70 -10.32 -3.10 -2.11
N ALA A 71 -10.90 -4.27 -1.88
CA ALA A 71 -10.69 -5.03 -0.65
C ALA A 71 -9.20 -5.33 -0.42
N LYS A 72 -8.49 -5.79 -1.45
CA LYS A 72 -7.05 -6.06 -1.39
C LYS A 72 -6.23 -4.79 -1.17
N ALA A 73 -6.55 -3.70 -1.87
CA ALA A 73 -5.89 -2.42 -1.70
C ALA A 73 -6.03 -1.88 -0.26
N CYS A 74 -7.24 -2.00 0.32
CA CYS A 74 -7.50 -1.66 1.72
C CYS A 74 -6.65 -2.48 2.68
N LEU A 75 -6.56 -3.80 2.48
CA LEU A 75 -5.76 -4.67 3.35
C LEU A 75 -4.26 -4.36 3.26
N LYS A 76 -3.75 -4.01 2.06
CA LYS A 76 -2.37 -3.53 1.89
C LYS A 76 -2.12 -2.23 2.66
N ALA A 77 -3.02 -1.26 2.52
CA ALA A 77 -2.94 0.02 3.23
C ALA A 77 -3.00 -0.18 4.76
N VAL A 78 -3.91 -1.00 5.26
CA VAL A 78 -4.00 -1.35 6.69
C VAL A 78 -2.72 -2.01 7.19
N SER A 79 -2.18 -2.97 6.43
CA SER A 79 -0.92 -3.65 6.79
C SER A 79 0.23 -2.65 6.90
N PHE A 80 0.29 -1.70 5.98
CA PHE A 80 1.27 -0.61 6.04
C PHE A 80 1.09 0.26 7.30
N LEU A 81 -0.13 0.67 7.62
CA LEU A 81 -0.41 1.50 8.80
C LEU A 81 -0.07 0.78 10.11
N GLN A 82 -0.32 -0.52 10.19
CA GLN A 82 0.11 -1.34 11.33
C GLN A 82 1.61 -1.28 11.55
N ILE A 83 2.41 -1.40 10.49
CA ILE A 83 3.86 -1.37 10.61
C ILE A 83 4.34 0.06 10.90
N PHE A 84 3.83 1.05 10.17
CA PHE A 84 4.33 2.42 10.24
C PHE A 84 3.99 3.11 11.57
N PHE A 85 2.79 2.89 12.11
CA PHE A 85 2.34 3.48 13.37
C PHE A 85 2.44 2.53 14.57
N ASN A 86 3.00 1.33 14.37
CA ASN A 86 2.99 0.26 15.38
C ASN A 86 1.55 -0.05 15.88
N LEU A 87 0.58 0.05 14.98
CA LEU A 87 -0.83 -0.22 15.25
C LEU A 87 -1.06 -1.74 15.29
N ARG A 88 -1.78 -2.22 16.31
CA ARG A 88 -2.03 -3.64 16.53
C ARG A 88 -3.49 -4.05 16.35
N ILE A 89 -3.78 -4.70 15.21
CA ILE A 89 -5.11 -5.24 14.88
C ILE A 89 -5.06 -6.76 15.07
N THR A 90 -5.61 -7.25 16.19
CA THR A 90 -5.45 -8.66 16.56
C THR A 90 -6.43 -9.58 15.84
N ASN A 91 -7.67 -9.13 15.66
CA ASN A 91 -8.67 -9.88 14.91
C ASN A 91 -9.63 -8.95 14.18
N TYR A 92 -9.93 -9.31 12.94
CA TYR A 92 -10.92 -8.65 12.10
C TYR A 92 -11.85 -9.68 11.47
N TYR A 93 -13.14 -9.53 11.76
CA TYR A 93 -14.20 -10.43 11.34
C TYR A 93 -15.17 -9.72 10.40
N CYS A 94 -15.45 -10.33 9.25
CA CYS A 94 -16.48 -9.89 8.30
C CYS A 94 -17.43 -11.04 8.04
N ALA A 95 -18.75 -10.81 8.19
CA ALA A 95 -19.79 -11.82 8.01
C ALA A 95 -19.54 -13.14 8.80
N GLY A 96 -19.03 -13.04 10.02
CA GLY A 96 -18.69 -14.19 10.85
C GLY A 96 -17.41 -14.94 10.45
N MET A 97 -16.76 -14.57 9.34
CA MET A 97 -15.47 -15.13 8.93
C MET A 97 -14.31 -14.27 9.43
N LEU A 98 -13.25 -14.92 9.89
CA LEU A 98 -11.98 -14.27 10.24
C LEU A 98 -11.24 -13.92 8.95
N ILE A 99 -11.19 -12.64 8.61
CA ILE A 99 -10.53 -12.16 7.38
C ILE A 99 -9.08 -11.77 7.65
N TYR A 100 -8.80 -11.26 8.86
CA TYR A 100 -7.43 -10.94 9.28
C TYR A 100 -7.22 -11.29 10.75
N ARG A 101 -6.14 -12.02 11.04
CA ARG A 101 -5.66 -12.33 12.38
C ARG A 101 -4.17 -12.06 12.42
N GLU A 102 -3.76 -11.22 13.36
CA GLU A 102 -2.35 -11.10 13.70
C GLU A 102 -1.91 -12.41 14.36
N LEU A 103 -1.05 -13.16 13.67
CA LEU A 103 -0.38 -14.32 14.25
C LEU A 103 0.83 -13.81 15.03
N ASN A 104 0.66 -13.66 16.34
CA ASN A 104 1.81 -13.54 17.24
C ASN A 104 2.51 -14.89 17.30
N ILE A 105 3.41 -15.13 16.36
CA ILE A 105 4.45 -16.13 16.56
C ILE A 105 5.42 -15.46 17.53
N GLU A 106 5.42 -15.88 18.80
CA GLU A 106 6.45 -15.52 19.77
C GLU A 106 7.79 -16.08 19.28
N HIS A 107 8.37 -15.43 18.29
CA HIS A 107 9.76 -15.60 17.93
C HIS A 107 10.48 -14.48 18.68
N GLN A 108 11.08 -14.81 19.82
CA GLN A 108 12.22 -14.04 20.30
C GLN A 108 13.24 -14.02 19.16
N SER A 109 13.46 -12.88 18.50
CA SER A 109 14.72 -12.57 17.83
C SER A 109 14.73 -11.13 17.30
N GLU A 110 15.69 -10.37 17.81
CA GLU A 110 16.18 -9.10 17.31
C GLU A 110 16.40 -9.14 15.78
N PHE A 111 15.53 -8.53 14.97
CA PHE A 111 15.87 -8.27 13.56
C PHE A 111 15.35 -6.91 13.10
N MET A 112 16.22 -5.93 13.32
CA MET A 112 16.71 -4.97 12.33
C MET A 112 15.66 -4.31 11.43
N ALA A 113 15.41 -3.03 11.74
CA ALA A 113 14.90 -2.02 10.85
C ALA A 113 15.86 -1.78 9.66
N TYR A 114 15.93 -2.69 8.70
CA TYR A 114 16.53 -2.41 7.39
C TYR A 114 15.81 -3.21 6.30
N ASN A 115 15.47 -2.51 5.22
CA ASN A 115 14.94 -3.00 3.95
C ASN A 115 13.41 -3.02 3.77
N PHE A 116 12.79 -1.84 3.86
CA PHE A 116 11.73 -1.51 2.90
C PHE A 116 12.40 -0.99 1.63
N PRO A 117 12.39 -1.73 0.50
CA PRO A 117 12.75 -1.13 -0.77
C PRO A 117 11.62 -0.18 -1.17
N LEU A 118 11.80 1.11 -0.93
CA LEU A 118 11.12 2.15 -1.69
C LEU A 118 11.61 2.06 -3.15
N LYS A 119 11.05 1.12 -3.92
CA LYS A 119 11.26 1.10 -5.38
C LYS A 119 10.48 2.27 -5.97
N VAL A 120 11.14 3.41 -6.05
CA VAL A 120 10.79 4.47 -7.00
C VAL A 120 10.99 3.86 -8.38
N ASN A 121 9.92 3.78 -9.17
CA ASN A 121 9.95 3.31 -10.55
C ASN A 121 10.95 4.16 -11.35
N HIS A 122 12.15 3.64 -11.61
CA HIS A 122 13.00 4.11 -12.69
C HIS A 122 12.70 3.25 -13.91
N PHE A 123 11.95 3.82 -14.85
CA PHE A 123 11.79 3.28 -16.19
C PHE A 123 13.16 3.04 -16.83
N PRO A 124 13.37 1.96 -17.61
CA PRO A 124 14.59 1.79 -18.36
C PRO A 124 14.68 2.89 -19.42
N ARG A 125 15.74 3.71 -19.37
CA ARG A 125 16.12 4.57 -20.49
C ARG A 125 16.47 3.67 -21.67
N ILE A 126 15.67 3.74 -22.72
CA ILE A 126 15.97 3.14 -24.01
C ILE A 126 17.25 3.78 -24.54
N SER A 127 18.19 2.92 -24.92
CA SER A 127 19.48 3.25 -25.51
C SER A 127 19.32 3.96 -26.85
N THR A 128 20.02 5.09 -27.01
CA THR A 128 20.33 5.67 -28.33
C THR A 128 21.79 6.12 -28.32
N GLU A 129 22.72 5.19 -28.53
CA GLU A 129 24.06 5.55 -29.02
C GLU A 129 24.08 5.44 -30.56
N PRO A 130 24.60 6.43 -31.28
CA PRO A 130 24.81 6.33 -32.71
C PRO A 130 26.08 5.50 -33.01
N HIS A 131 25.92 4.47 -33.84
CA HIS A 131 27.03 3.70 -34.42
C HIS A 131 28.01 4.62 -35.18
N TYR A 132 29.23 4.75 -34.68
CA TYR A 132 30.35 5.25 -35.48
C TYR A 132 30.86 4.09 -36.35
N ARG A 133 30.72 4.23 -37.68
CA ARG A 133 31.35 3.33 -38.65
C ARG A 133 32.77 3.81 -38.90
N ASP A 134 33.74 2.97 -38.55
CA ASP A 134 35.11 3.11 -39.03
C ASP A 134 35.15 2.79 -40.53
N ASN A 135 35.51 3.78 -41.34
CA ASN A 135 35.80 3.62 -42.75
C ASN A 135 37.28 3.28 -42.91
N HIS A 136 37.57 2.07 -43.40
CA HIS A 136 38.87 1.73 -43.98
C HIS A 136 39.02 2.38 -45.36
N SER A 137 40.18 3.01 -45.59
CA SER A 137 40.81 3.21 -46.90
C SER A 137 42.31 3.12 -46.73
#